data_AF-A0A1I7X9G5-F1
#
_entry.id   AF-A0A1I7X9G5-F1
#
_cell.length_a   1.000
_cell.length_b   1.000
_cell.length_c   1.000
_cell.angle_alpha   90.00
_cell.angle_beta   90.00
_cell.angle_gamma   90.00
#
_symmetry.space_group_name_H-M   'P 1'
#
loop_
_entity.id
_entity.type
_entity.pdbx_description
1 polymer ?
#
loop_
_entity_poly.entity_id
_entity_poly.type
_entity_poly.pdbx_seq_one_letter_code
_entity_poly.pdbx_strand_id
1 'polypeptide(L)'
;MAVINMLKTGDHIICSDDVYGGTQRFIRRVSVPQHGLEVDFVDLTNLEEIEKAFKPNTKIVWFESPSNPLLKVVDIAAVVHAAKKADPHILVVVDNTFMSPYFQDLDDLIADLDQALKAAIAKV
;
A
#
# COMPACT_ATOMS: atom_id res chain seq x y z
N MET A 1 13.06 0.21 -6.40
CA MET A 1 12.09 -0.56 -7.21
C MET A 1 12.34 -2.07 -7.29
N ALA A 2 13.35 -2.64 -6.62
CA ALA A 2 13.57 -4.10 -6.63
C ALA A 2 12.36 -4.91 -6.12
N VAL A 3 11.58 -4.34 -5.19
CA VAL A 3 10.36 -4.97 -4.66
C VAL A 3 9.34 -5.30 -5.75
N ILE A 4 9.14 -4.42 -6.73
CA ILE A 4 8.21 -4.65 -7.84
C ILE A 4 8.65 -5.84 -8.71
N ASN A 5 9.94 -6.15 -8.76
CA ASN A 5 10.45 -7.29 -9.54
C ASN A 5 10.11 -8.65 -8.90
N MET A 6 9.53 -8.68 -7.69
CA MET A 6 8.99 -9.90 -7.09
C MET A 6 7.64 -10.31 -7.70
N LEU A 7 6.98 -9.40 -8.41
CA LEU A 7 5.70 -9.62 -9.07
C LEU A 7 5.88 -10.36 -10.40
N LYS A 8 4.84 -11.07 -10.80
CA LYS A 8 4.75 -11.82 -12.04
C LYS A 8 3.80 -11.12 -13.00
N THR A 9 3.93 -11.43 -14.30
CA THR A 9 2.99 -10.94 -15.32
C THR A 9 1.55 -11.28 -14.95
N GLY A 10 0.67 -10.28 -15.07
CA GLY A 10 -0.74 -10.35 -14.67
C GLY A 10 -1.00 -9.97 -13.21
N ASP A 11 0.03 -9.77 -12.37
CA ASP A 11 -0.17 -9.28 -11.01
C ASP A 11 -0.60 -7.80 -11.01
N HIS A 12 -1.45 -7.45 -10.06
CA HIS A 12 -2.02 -6.11 -9.90
C HIS A 12 -1.40 -5.36 -8.71
N ILE A 13 -1.09 -4.08 -8.97
CA ILE A 13 -0.55 -3.10 -8.02
C ILE A 13 -1.64 -2.07 -7.71
N ILE A 14 -1.96 -1.87 -6.43
CA ILE A 14 -2.65 -0.64 -5.99
C ILE A 14 -1.56 0.35 -5.58
N CYS A 15 -1.50 1.51 -6.22
CA CYS A 15 -0.53 2.56 -5.91
C CYS A 15 -1.27 3.83 -5.48
N SER A 16 -0.75 4.56 -4.49
CA SER A 16 -1.35 5.86 -4.14
C SER A 16 -1.29 6.82 -5.33
N ASP A 17 -2.35 7.62 -5.50
CA ASP A 17 -2.48 8.63 -6.55
C ASP A 17 -1.41 9.74 -6.46
N ASP A 18 -0.94 10.00 -5.24
CA ASP A 18 0.14 10.93 -4.94
C ASP A 18 1.34 10.16 -4.35
N VAL A 19 2.37 9.98 -5.17
CA VAL A 19 3.65 9.37 -4.82
C VAL A 19 4.74 10.09 -5.60
N TYR A 20 5.99 9.93 -5.16
CA TYR A 20 7.15 10.45 -5.85
C TYR A 20 7.08 10.19 -7.37
N GLY A 21 7.31 11.23 -8.18
CA GLY A 21 7.15 11.15 -9.62
C GLY A 21 8.02 10.07 -10.31
N GLY A 22 9.17 9.72 -9.72
CA GLY A 22 9.98 8.59 -10.20
C GLY A 22 9.30 7.24 -9.98
N THR A 23 8.60 7.07 -8.84
CA THR A 23 7.81 5.88 -8.53
C THR A 23 6.67 5.72 -9.53
N GLN A 24 5.90 6.79 -9.73
CA GLN A 24 4.80 6.82 -10.68
C GLN A 24 5.28 6.53 -12.11
N ARG A 25 6.39 7.15 -12.53
CA ARG A 25 6.97 6.96 -13.86
C ARG A 25 7.47 5.54 -14.09
N PHE A 26 8.16 4.94 -13.11
CA PHE A 26 8.66 3.58 -13.23
C PHE A 26 7.49 2.60 -13.41
N ILE A 27 6.47 2.67 -12.57
CA ILE A 27 5.31 1.78 -12.67
C ILE A 27 4.62 1.93 -14.03
N ARG A 28 4.30 3.16 -14.44
CA ARG A 28 3.56 3.42 -15.69
C ARG A 28 4.34 3.12 -16.96
N ARG A 29 5.64 3.43 -16.99
CA ARG A 29 6.45 3.39 -18.22
C ARG A 29 7.32 2.15 -18.34
N VAL A 30 7.56 1.44 -17.24
CA VAL A 30 8.40 0.24 -17.20
C VAL A 30 7.58 -0.95 -16.75
N SER A 31 7.07 -0.96 -15.51
CA SER A 31 6.48 -2.16 -14.92
C SER A 31 5.24 -2.66 -15.65
N VAL A 32 4.31 -1.77 -15.99
CA VAL A 32 3.10 -2.12 -16.75
C VAL A 32 3.45 -2.65 -18.15
N PRO A 33 4.12 -1.87 -19.03
CA PRO A 33 4.33 -2.33 -20.41
C PRO A 33 5.40 -3.42 -20.57
N GLN A 34 6.42 -3.48 -19.71
CA GLN A 34 7.55 -4.40 -19.89
C GLN A 34 7.41 -5.68 -19.07
N HIS A 35 6.80 -5.62 -17.88
CA HIS A 35 6.61 -6.80 -17.03
C HIS A 35 5.18 -7.35 -17.10
N GLY A 36 4.28 -6.64 -17.79
CA GLY A 36 2.87 -7.03 -17.95
C GLY A 36 2.10 -6.97 -16.64
N LEU A 37 2.41 -5.98 -15.79
CA LEU A 37 1.68 -5.74 -14.55
C LEU A 37 0.45 -4.87 -14.80
N GLU A 38 -0.54 -5.01 -13.94
CA GLU A 38 -1.69 -4.10 -13.87
C GLU A 38 -1.49 -3.10 -12.74
N VAL A 39 -2.03 -1.89 -12.89
CA VAL A 39 -1.97 -0.87 -11.84
C VAL A 39 -3.24 -0.03 -11.79
N ASP A 40 -3.75 0.16 -10.57
CA ASP A 40 -4.70 1.22 -10.26
C ASP A 40 -4.01 2.28 -9.38
N PHE A 41 -4.21 3.56 -9.73
CA PHE A 41 -3.78 4.69 -8.90
C PHE A 41 -4.99 5.21 -8.12
N VAL A 42 -4.90 5.20 -6.80
CA VAL A 42 -6.05 5.36 -5.90
C VAL A 42 -5.73 6.36 -4.80
N ASP A 43 -6.69 7.22 -4.44
CA ASP A 43 -6.54 8.06 -3.25
C ASP A 43 -6.73 7.20 -1.99
N LEU A 44 -5.62 6.78 -1.38
CA LEU A 44 -5.63 5.93 -0.19
C LEU A 44 -5.98 6.69 1.10
N THR A 45 -6.25 7.99 1.03
CA THR A 45 -6.87 8.70 2.17
C THR A 45 -8.37 8.39 2.28
N ASN A 46 -8.97 7.79 1.25
CA ASN A 46 -10.36 7.37 1.23
C ASN A 46 -10.49 5.84 1.33
N LEU A 47 -10.98 5.37 2.48
CA LEU A 47 -11.16 3.95 2.77
C LEU A 47 -12.09 3.23 1.79
N GLU A 48 -13.12 3.89 1.27
CA GLU A 48 -14.03 3.26 0.30
C GLU A 48 -13.33 2.99 -1.03
N GLU A 49 -12.45 3.89 -1.46
CA GLU A 49 -11.69 3.74 -2.70
C GLU A 49 -10.66 2.62 -2.56
N ILE A 50 -10.06 2.48 -1.37
CA ILE A 50 -9.16 1.36 -1.04
C ILE A 50 -9.88 0.02 -1.19
N GLU A 51 -11.05 -0.14 -0.56
CA GLU A 51 -11.78 -1.42 -0.59
C GLU A 51 -12.22 -1.80 -2.01
N LYS A 52 -12.61 -0.83 -2.84
CA LYS A 52 -13.05 -1.05 -4.24
C LYS A 52 -11.89 -1.40 -5.18
N ALA A 53 -10.66 -1.02 -4.85
CA ALA A 53 -9.50 -1.20 -5.72
C ALA A 53 -8.94 -2.64 -5.71
N PHE A 54 -9.29 -3.45 -4.71
CA PHE A 54 -8.81 -4.84 -4.64
C PHE A 54 -9.43 -5.71 -5.74
N LYS A 55 -8.55 -6.32 -6.54
CA LYS A 55 -8.85 -7.33 -7.55
C LYS A 55 -8.29 -8.71 -7.14
N PRO A 56 -8.80 -9.83 -7.70
CA PRO A 56 -8.30 -11.18 -7.36
C PRO A 56 -6.80 -11.41 -7.62
N ASN A 57 -6.21 -10.66 -8.54
CA ASN A 57 -4.79 -10.68 -8.88
C ASN A 57 -3.96 -9.61 -8.13
N THR A 58 -4.53 -8.90 -7.16
CA THR A 58 -3.78 -7.89 -6.38
C THR A 58 -2.72 -8.56 -5.53
N LYS A 59 -1.49 -8.05 -5.61
CA LYS A 59 -0.35 -8.59 -4.84
C LYS A 59 0.38 -7.56 -4.00
N ILE A 60 0.21 -6.28 -4.30
CA ILE A 60 0.89 -5.21 -3.56
C ILE A 60 0.02 -3.96 -3.46
N VAL A 61 0.10 -3.30 -2.31
CA VAL A 61 -0.33 -1.91 -2.10
C VAL A 61 0.91 -1.07 -1.83
N TRP A 62 1.14 -0.03 -2.62
CA TRP A 62 2.33 0.84 -2.54
C TRP A 62 1.92 2.29 -2.30
N PHE A 63 2.45 2.92 -1.24
CA PHE A 63 2.16 4.32 -0.96
C PHE A 63 3.21 5.01 -0.10
N GLU A 64 3.08 6.32 0.00
CA GLU A 64 3.89 7.23 0.82
C GLU A 64 2.98 7.89 1.85
N SER A 65 3.47 8.07 3.08
CA SER A 65 2.76 8.84 4.11
C SER A 65 3.77 9.53 5.04
N PRO A 66 3.85 10.87 5.02
CA PRO A 66 3.21 11.79 4.07
C PRO A 66 3.66 11.57 2.61
N SER A 67 2.76 11.85 1.66
CA SER A 67 3.05 11.73 0.23
C SER A 67 3.92 12.84 -0.34
N ASN A 68 4.66 12.57 -1.42
CA ASN A 68 5.42 13.58 -2.16
C ASN A 68 4.72 13.97 -3.48
N PRO A 69 4.39 15.26 -3.72
CA PRO A 69 4.74 16.44 -2.93
C PRO A 69 3.61 16.98 -2.05
N LEU A 70 2.39 16.44 -2.13
CA LEU A 70 1.21 17.08 -1.54
C LEU A 70 1.03 16.82 -0.04
N LEU A 71 1.87 15.97 0.55
CA LEU A 71 1.87 15.63 1.98
C LEU A 71 0.53 15.07 2.46
N LYS A 72 -0.19 14.33 1.60
CA LYS A 72 -1.35 13.54 2.03
C LYS A 72 -0.90 12.53 3.09
N VAL A 73 -1.71 12.37 4.14
CA VAL A 73 -1.46 11.40 5.19
C VAL A 73 -2.44 10.25 5.04
N VAL A 74 -1.90 9.05 4.88
CA VAL A 74 -2.66 7.80 4.75
C VAL A 74 -2.69 7.09 6.09
N ASP A 75 -3.86 6.56 6.47
CA ASP A 75 -4.00 5.67 7.62
C ASP A 75 -3.40 4.30 7.28
N ILE A 76 -2.15 4.09 7.69
CA ILE A 76 -1.38 2.87 7.41
C ILE A 76 -2.08 1.63 7.98
N ALA A 77 -2.60 1.73 9.20
CA ALA A 77 -3.23 0.61 9.88
C ALA A 77 -4.50 0.17 9.15
N ALA A 78 -5.30 1.14 8.69
CA ALA A 78 -6.50 0.85 7.92
C ALA A 78 -6.19 0.24 6.54
N VAL A 79 -5.13 0.70 5.85
CA VAL A 79 -4.67 0.09 4.59
C VAL A 79 -4.19 -1.34 4.82
N VAL A 80 -3.40 -1.58 5.88
CA VAL A 80 -2.95 -2.93 6.24
C VAL A 80 -4.15 -3.83 6.51
N HIS A 81 -5.11 -3.37 7.31
CA HIS A 81 -6.33 -4.12 7.59
C HIS A 81 -7.10 -4.48 6.31
N ALA A 82 -7.35 -3.50 5.43
CA ALA A 82 -8.07 -3.72 4.17
C ALA A 82 -7.34 -4.72 3.27
N ALA A 83 -6.01 -4.58 3.13
CA ALA A 83 -5.19 -5.50 2.35
C ALA A 83 -5.24 -6.93 2.89
N LYS A 84 -5.07 -7.11 4.20
CA LYS A 84 -5.07 -8.45 4.83
C LYS A 84 -6.46 -9.09 4.85
N LYS A 85 -7.52 -8.29 4.93
CA LYS A 85 -8.91 -8.74 4.78
C LYS A 85 -9.18 -9.24 3.35
N ALA A 86 -8.61 -8.59 2.33
CA ALA A 86 -8.75 -9.00 0.94
C ALA A 86 -7.96 -10.27 0.61
N ASP A 87 -6.67 -10.31 0.96
CA ASP A 87 -5.81 -11.50 0.87
C ASP A 87 -4.63 -11.33 1.85
N PRO A 88 -4.43 -12.25 2.81
CA PRO A 88 -3.36 -12.13 3.82
C PRO A 88 -1.96 -12.07 3.21
N HIS A 89 -1.78 -12.55 1.98
CA HIS A 89 -0.51 -12.55 1.26
C HIS A 89 -0.20 -11.25 0.51
N ILE A 90 -1.14 -10.29 0.43
CA ILE A 90 -0.87 -8.98 -0.19
C ILE A 90 0.24 -8.27 0.60
N LEU A 91 1.26 -7.81 -0.12
CA LEU A 91 2.33 -6.99 0.43
C LEU A 91 1.86 -5.55 0.58
N VAL A 92 2.13 -4.95 1.73
CA VAL A 92 1.89 -3.52 1.97
C VAL A 92 3.24 -2.85 2.07
N VAL A 93 3.51 -1.89 1.18
CA VAL A 93 4.76 -1.15 1.14
C VAL A 93 4.48 0.31 1.43
N VAL A 94 5.06 0.77 2.55
CA VAL A 94 5.08 2.16 2.94
C VAL A 94 6.46 2.71 2.66
N ASP A 95 6.57 3.62 1.70
CA ASP A 95 7.78 4.41 1.51
C ASP A 95 7.83 5.49 2.60
N ASN A 96 8.70 5.24 3.58
CA ASN A 96 8.82 6.04 4.80
C ASN A 96 9.87 7.16 4.66
N THR A 97 10.22 7.57 3.44
CA THR A 97 11.32 8.52 3.19
C THR A 97 11.13 9.87 3.91
N PHE A 98 9.91 10.40 3.98
CA PHE A 98 9.64 11.70 4.62
C PHE A 98 9.75 11.66 6.15
N MET A 99 9.23 10.61 6.79
CA MET A 99 9.20 10.54 8.25
C MET A 99 10.45 9.91 8.83
N SER A 100 11.09 8.98 8.12
CA SER A 100 12.14 8.09 8.66
C SER A 100 11.61 7.20 9.82
N PRO A 101 12.33 6.13 10.19
CA PRO A 101 11.91 5.28 11.31
C PRO A 101 11.95 6.01 12.67
N TYR A 102 12.61 7.17 12.75
CA TYR A 102 12.64 7.95 13.99
C TYR A 102 11.28 8.58 14.33
N PHE A 103 10.52 9.04 13.33
CA PHE A 103 9.22 9.69 13.53
C PHE A 103 8.02 8.81 13.20
N GLN A 104 8.22 7.77 12.41
CA GLN A 104 7.18 6.81 12.03
C GLN A 104 7.77 5.40 12.08
N ASP A 105 7.61 4.75 13.23
CA ASP A 105 7.96 3.34 13.40
C ASP A 105 6.80 2.47 12.92
N LEU A 106 7.02 1.76 11.81
CA LEU A 106 6.01 0.91 11.20
C LEU A 106 5.75 -0.35 12.02
N ASP A 107 6.73 -0.83 12.79
CA ASP A 107 6.55 -2.03 13.61
C ASP A 107 5.62 -1.74 14.79
N ASP A 108 5.76 -0.58 15.43
CA ASP A 108 4.85 -0.12 16.49
C ASP A 108 3.41 0.07 15.97
N LEU A 109 3.26 0.71 14.81
CA LEU A 109 1.95 0.92 14.16
C LEU A 109 1.23 -0.40 13.83
N ILE A 110 1.97 -1.41 13.39
CA ILE A 110 1.42 -2.73 13.07
C ILE A 110 1.13 -3.53 14.35
N ALA A 111 1.98 -3.43 15.38
CA ALA A 111 1.77 -4.09 16.67
C ALA A 111 0.50 -3.57 17.37
N ASP A 112 0.26 -2.26 17.33
CA ASP A 112 -0.95 -1.63 17.86
C ASP A 112 -2.22 -2.10 17.12
N LEU A 113 -2.15 -2.24 15.79
CA LEU A 113 -3.25 -2.80 15.00
C LEU A 113 -3.54 -4.25 15.39
N ASP A 114 -2.51 -5.09 15.51
CA ASP A 114 -2.65 -6.49 15.90
C ASP A 114 -3.28 -6.64 17.29
N GLN A 115 -2.90 -5.77 18.24
CA GLN A 115 -3.48 -5.73 19.57
C GLN A 115 -4.94 -5.27 19.54
N ALA A 116 -5.25 -4.22 18.78
CA ALA A 116 -6.62 -3.72 18.61
C ALA A 116 -7.53 -4.78 17.97
N LEU A 117 -7.03 -5.52 16.99
CA LEU A 117 -7.79 -6.54 16.28
C LEU A 117 -8.07 -7.76 17.17
N LYS A 118 -7.09 -8.20 17.97
CA LYS A 118 -7.28 -9.24 19.01
C LYS A 118 -8.30 -8.82 20.07
N ALA A 119 -8.26 -7.55 20.51
CA ALA A 119 -9.21 -7.03 21.49
C ALA A 119 -10.64 -6.90 20.94
N ALA A 120 -10.80 -6.61 19.65
CA ALA A 120 -12.10 -6.57 18.99
C ALA A 120 -12.71 -7.97 18.83
N ILE A 121 -11.91 -8.97 18.44
CA ILE A 121 -12.35 -10.36 18.29
C ILE A 121 -12.72 -10.97 19.66
N ALA A 122 -11.97 -10.67 20.72
CA ALA A 122 -12.25 -11.21 22.06
C ALA A 122 -13.53 -10.65 22.72
N LYS A 123 -14.17 -9.62 22.11
CA LYS A 123 -15.42 -9.00 22.58
C LYS A 123 -16.67 -9.48 21.82
N VAL A 124 -16.51 -10.43 20.90
CA VAL A 124 -17.60 -11.12 20.16
C VAL A 124 -17.66 -12.56 20.63
#